data_AF-A0A7L2LD63-F1
#
_entry.id   AF-A0A7L2LD63-F1
#
_cell.length_a   1.000
_cell.length_b   1.000
_cell.length_c   1.000
_cell.angle_alpha   90.00
_cell.angle_beta   90.00
_cell.angle_gamma   90.00
#
_symmetry.space_group_name_H-M   'P 1'
#
loop_
_entity.id
_entity.type
_entity.pdbx_description
1 polymer ?
#
loop_
_entity_poly.entity_id
_entity_poly.type
_entity_poly.pdbx_seq_one_letter_code
_entity_poly.pdbx_strand_id
1 'polypeptide(L)'
;MSGPVEDEKLRVQQLRALRRRWLRDQELSPREPVLPPRKLGPVAAFWERFLQPGNPWRQQVHRFYQTGRLVMLRVLLPAWAITYYMKYHVQKLPHGVVSSNPRIFP
;
A
#
# COMPACT_ATOMS: atom_id res chain seq x y z
N MET A 1 15.20 -56.02 20.94
CA MET A 1 14.35 -55.37 19.92
C MET A 1 12.89 -55.70 20.24
N SER A 2 12.32 -55.06 21.26
CA SER A 2 10.90 -55.25 21.62
C SER A 2 10.07 -54.28 20.78
N GLY A 3 9.16 -54.82 19.96
CA GLY A 3 8.20 -54.01 19.22
C GLY A 3 7.27 -53.24 20.16
N PRO A 4 6.57 -52.20 19.66
CA PRO A 4 5.72 -51.38 20.49
C PRO A 4 4.61 -52.22 21.14
N VAL A 5 4.35 -51.95 22.43
CA VAL A 5 3.27 -52.56 23.20
C VAL A 5 1.94 -52.27 22.48
N GLU A 6 1.03 -53.24 22.40
CA GLU A 6 -0.21 -53.12 21.61
C GLU A 6 -1.03 -51.87 21.99
N ASP A 7 -0.97 -51.44 23.26
CA ASP A 7 -1.61 -50.20 23.73
C ASP A 7 -1.01 -48.92 23.11
N GLU A 8 0.31 -48.87 22.89
CA GLU A 8 0.96 -47.75 22.21
C GLU A 8 0.55 -47.69 20.74
N LYS A 9 0.43 -48.84 20.08
CA LYS A 9 -0.06 -48.91 18.70
C LYS A 9 -1.50 -48.41 18.61
N LEU A 10 -2.36 -48.84 19.53
CA LEU A 10 -3.76 -48.41 19.60
C LEU A 10 -3.87 -46.90 19.84
N ARG A 11 -3.07 -46.36 20.78
CA ARG A 11 -2.99 -44.92 21.03
C ARG A 11 -2.53 -44.12 19.81
N VAL A 12 -1.49 -44.58 19.11
CA VAL A 12 -0.99 -43.90 17.90
C VAL A 12 -2.04 -43.91 16.79
N GLN A 13 -2.77 -45.01 16.62
CA GLN A 13 -3.85 -45.09 15.64
C GLN A 13 -5.00 -44.11 15.97
N GLN A 14 -5.38 -44.01 17.24
CA GLN A 14 -6.40 -43.06 17.71
C GLN A 14 -5.97 -41.61 17.45
N LEU A 15 -4.73 -41.24 17.83
CA LEU A 15 -4.19 -39.91 17.57
C LEU A 15 -4.11 -39.60 16.07
N ARG A 16 -3.76 -40.59 15.25
CA ARG A 16 -3.69 -40.44 13.79
C ARG A 16 -5.09 -40.27 13.17
N ALA A 17 -6.13 -40.84 13.75
CA ALA A 17 -7.51 -40.64 13.33
C ALA A 17 -8.01 -39.23 13.68
N LEU A 18 -7.74 -38.78 14.92
CA LEU A 18 -8.08 -37.42 15.38
C LEU A 18 -7.34 -36.36 14.55
N ARG A 19 -6.04 -36.56 14.30
CA ARG A 19 -5.25 -35.65 13.47
C ARG A 19 -5.79 -35.51 12.06
N ARG A 20 -6.25 -36.61 11.44
CA ARG A 20 -6.85 -36.59 10.09
C ARG A 20 -8.22 -35.90 10.05
N ARG A 21 -8.99 -35.90 11.14
CA ARG A 21 -10.22 -35.13 11.24
C ARG A 21 -9.91 -33.64 11.43
N TRP A 22 -9.04 -33.32 12.38
CA TRP A 22 -8.57 -31.95 12.61
C TRP A 22 -8.02 -31.29 11.33
N LEU A 23 -7.20 -32.00 10.55
CA LEU A 23 -6.65 -31.48 9.30
C LEU A 23 -7.73 -31.19 8.25
N ARG A 24 -8.80 -31.99 8.19
CA ARG A 24 -9.94 -31.73 7.29
C ARG A 24 -10.77 -30.55 7.78
N ASP A 25 -10.91 -30.39 9.10
CA ASP A 25 -11.64 -29.25 9.68
C ASP A 25 -10.89 -27.92 9.49
N GLN A 26 -9.60 -27.94 9.14
CA GLN A 26 -8.82 -26.77 8.76
C GLN A 26 -8.95 -26.39 7.28
N GLU A 27 -9.59 -27.22 6.45
CA GLU A 27 -9.89 -26.86 5.06
C GLU A 27 -10.99 -25.79 5.06
N LEU A 28 -10.59 -24.54 4.84
CA LEU A 28 -11.51 -23.41 4.76
C LEU A 28 -12.41 -23.54 3.53
N SER A 29 -13.72 -23.36 3.75
CA SER A 29 -14.69 -23.24 2.66
C SER A 29 -14.42 -21.97 1.86
N PRO A 30 -14.64 -21.95 0.53
CA PRO A 30 -14.52 -20.73 -0.28
C PRO A 30 -15.41 -19.57 0.16
N ARG A 31 -16.38 -19.82 1.04
CA ARG A 31 -17.29 -18.83 1.60
C ARG A 31 -16.70 -18.24 2.88
N GLU A 32 -15.67 -17.44 2.70
CA GLU A 32 -15.13 -16.63 3.80
C GLU A 32 -16.06 -15.43 4.08
N PRO A 33 -16.22 -15.03 5.35
CA PRO A 33 -16.91 -13.78 5.69
C PRO A 33 -16.07 -12.61 5.17
N VAL A 34 -16.46 -12.09 4.01
CA VAL A 34 -15.82 -10.92 3.41
C VAL A 34 -16.29 -9.68 4.17
N LEU A 35 -15.36 -8.78 4.46
CA LEU A 35 -15.72 -7.44 4.93
C LEU A 35 -16.69 -6.80 3.93
N PRO A 36 -17.66 -5.98 4.40
CA PRO A 36 -18.56 -5.29 3.50
C PRO A 36 -17.75 -4.47 2.48
N PRO A 37 -18.24 -4.34 1.23
CA PRO A 37 -17.53 -3.60 0.20
C PRO A 37 -17.26 -2.17 0.67
N ARG A 38 -16.02 -1.72 0.46
CA ARG A 38 -15.59 -0.38 0.88
C ARG A 38 -16.45 0.67 0.18
N LYS A 39 -17.07 1.57 0.95
CA LYS A 39 -17.78 2.73 0.40
C LYS A 39 -16.77 3.67 -0.25
N LEU A 40 -16.76 3.70 -1.58
CA LEU A 40 -15.93 4.62 -2.35
C LEU A 40 -16.58 6.01 -2.34
N GLY A 41 -15.75 7.06 -2.21
CA GLY A 41 -16.21 8.44 -2.43
C GLY A 41 -16.59 8.67 -3.90
N PRO A 42 -17.26 9.79 -4.23
CA PRO A 42 -17.80 10.05 -5.57
C PRO A 42 -16.72 10.01 -6.67
N VAL A 43 -15.55 10.59 -6.41
CA VAL A 43 -14.42 10.59 -7.35
C VAL A 43 -13.84 9.19 -7.53
N ALA A 44 -13.71 8.41 -6.45
CA ALA A 44 -13.17 7.06 -6.50
C ALA A 44 -14.14 6.10 -7.22
N ALA A 45 -15.44 6.24 -6.96
CA ALA A 45 -16.49 5.49 -7.65
C ALA A 45 -16.55 5.83 -9.15
N PHE A 46 -16.36 7.11 -9.52
CA PHE A 46 -16.22 7.50 -10.92
C PHE A 46 -15.05 6.77 -11.59
N TRP A 47 -13.86 6.79 -10.99
CA TRP A 47 -12.69 6.15 -11.58
C TRP A 47 -12.86 4.63 -11.70
N GLU A 48 -13.45 3.98 -10.71
CA GLU A 48 -13.76 2.54 -10.77
C GLU A 48 -14.68 2.22 -11.95
N ARG A 49 -15.79 2.95 -12.11
CA ARG A 49 -16.72 2.79 -13.24
C ARG A 49 -16.09 3.13 -14.58
N PHE A 50 -15.26 4.18 -14.63
CA PHE A 50 -14.56 4.58 -15.85
C PHE A 50 -13.57 3.49 -16.33
N LEU A 51 -12.95 2.77 -15.40
CA LEU A 51 -12.00 1.69 -15.69
C LEU A 51 -12.66 0.31 -15.96
N GLN A 52 -13.94 0.14 -15.62
CA GLN A 52 -14.65 -1.15 -15.75
C GLN A 52 -14.80 -1.71 -17.17
N PRO A 53 -14.68 -0.94 -18.27
CA PRO A 53 -14.17 -1.48 -19.52
C PRO A 53 -12.63 -1.34 -19.51
N GLY A 54 -11.93 -2.46 -19.39
CA GLY A 54 -10.47 -2.55 -19.23
C GLY A 54 -9.64 -2.12 -20.45
N ASN A 55 -10.07 -1.08 -21.18
CA ASN A 55 -9.39 -0.53 -22.33
C ASN A 55 -8.03 0.09 -21.92
N PRO A 56 -6.93 -0.24 -22.62
CA PRO A 56 -5.60 0.28 -22.32
C PRO A 56 -5.52 1.82 -22.31
N TRP A 57 -6.25 2.52 -23.18
CA TRP A 57 -6.31 3.99 -23.19
C TRP A 57 -6.81 4.56 -21.86
N ARG A 58 -7.88 3.99 -21.30
CA ARG A 58 -8.47 4.46 -20.04
C ARG A 58 -7.52 4.26 -18.88
N GLN A 59 -6.78 3.15 -18.88
CA GLN A 59 -5.74 2.90 -17.88
C GLN A 59 -4.59 3.91 -17.99
N GLN A 60 -4.17 4.26 -19.21
CA GLN A 60 -3.12 5.26 -19.43
C GLN A 60 -3.54 6.64 -18.91
N VAL A 61 -4.76 7.08 -19.20
CA VAL A 61 -5.31 8.34 -18.66
C VAL A 61 -5.35 8.32 -17.14
N HIS A 62 -5.82 7.23 -16.55
CA HIS A 62 -5.86 7.09 -15.09
C HIS A 62 -4.45 7.13 -14.47
N ARG A 63 -3.46 6.48 -15.10
CA ARG A 63 -2.05 6.56 -14.67
C ARG A 63 -1.54 7.99 -14.71
N PHE A 64 -1.78 8.71 -15.80
CA PHE A 64 -1.37 10.12 -15.93
C PHE A 64 -2.01 10.99 -14.83
N TYR A 65 -3.30 10.82 -14.58
CA TYR A 65 -4.01 11.51 -13.49
C TYR A 65 -3.40 11.21 -12.12
N GLN A 66 -3.10 9.95 -11.82
CA GLN A 66 -2.50 9.55 -10.54
C GLN A 66 -1.10 10.14 -10.36
N THR A 67 -0.26 10.10 -11.40
CA THR A 67 1.07 10.70 -11.38
C THR A 67 0.98 12.22 -11.22
N GLY A 68 0.10 12.88 -11.97
CA GLY A 68 -0.13 14.33 -11.87
C GLY A 68 -0.56 14.74 -10.45
N ARG A 69 -1.49 13.99 -9.85
CA ARG A 69 -1.92 14.20 -8.46
C ARG A 69 -0.75 14.05 -7.48
N LEU A 70 0.11 13.05 -7.67
CA LEU A 70 1.28 12.82 -6.82
C LEU A 70 2.28 13.99 -6.95
N VAL A 71 2.61 14.41 -8.17
CA VAL A 71 3.53 15.53 -8.41
C VAL A 71 2.98 16.82 -7.80
N MET A 72 1.70 17.11 -8.00
CA MET A 72 1.06 18.29 -7.43
C MET A 72 1.16 18.31 -5.91
N LEU A 73 0.77 17.20 -5.25
CA LEU A 73 0.69 17.13 -3.80
C LEU A 73 2.05 16.98 -3.10
N ARG A 74 2.97 16.21 -3.69
CA ARG A 74 4.25 15.87 -3.05
C ARG A 74 5.44 16.71 -3.52
N VAL A 75 5.31 17.40 -4.64
CA VAL A 75 6.40 18.22 -5.19
C VAL A 75 5.99 19.68 -5.23
N LEU A 76 4.91 20.02 -5.94
CA LEU A 76 4.58 21.41 -6.23
C LEU A 76 4.14 22.18 -4.98
N LEU A 77 3.21 21.62 -4.21
CA LEU A 77 2.73 22.26 -2.97
C LEU A 77 3.85 22.45 -1.93
N PRO A 78 4.68 21.43 -1.60
CA PRO A 78 5.80 21.62 -0.70
C PRO A 78 6.84 22.62 -1.23
N ALA A 79 7.16 22.55 -2.53
CA ALA A 79 8.10 23.50 -3.14
C ALA A 79 7.60 24.95 -2.99
N TRP A 80 6.32 25.21 -3.25
CA TRP A 80 5.71 26.52 -3.02
C TRP A 80 5.72 26.95 -1.56
N ALA A 81 5.46 26.03 -0.63
CA ALA A 81 5.54 26.33 0.80
C ALA A 81 6.98 26.73 1.21
N ILE A 82 7.99 26.01 0.70
CA ILE A 82 9.41 26.31 0.96
C ILE A 82 9.80 27.66 0.37
N THR A 83 9.45 27.95 -0.89
CA THR A 83 9.79 29.24 -1.52
C THR A 83 9.10 30.41 -0.81
N TYR A 84 7.85 30.24 -0.38
CA TYR A 84 7.15 31.21 0.45
C TYR A 84 7.88 31.44 1.79
N TYR A 85 8.25 30.36 2.48
CA TYR A 85 8.97 30.44 3.74
C TYR A 85 10.33 31.15 3.58
N MET A 86 11.10 30.80 2.54
CA MET A 86 12.38 31.49 2.25
C MET A 86 12.18 32.99 2.02
N LYS A 87 11.20 33.35 1.19
CA LYS A 87 10.94 34.75 0.80
C LYS A 87 10.54 35.62 1.99
N TYR A 88 9.64 35.13 2.85
CA TYR A 88 9.03 35.99 3.88
C TYR A 88 9.60 35.82 5.28
N HIS A 89 10.33 34.73 5.56
CA HIS A 89 10.88 34.47 6.89
C HIS A 89 12.41 34.51 6.86
N VAL A 90 13.04 33.67 6.02
CA VAL A 90 14.48 33.49 6.06
C VAL A 90 15.23 34.71 5.52
N GLN A 91 14.80 35.28 4.39
CA GLN A 91 15.44 36.47 3.81
C GLN A 91 15.27 37.74 4.65
N LYS A 92 14.29 37.80 5.56
CA LYS A 92 14.11 38.95 6.46
C LYS A 92 15.07 38.93 7.65
N LEU A 93 15.68 37.78 7.94
CA LEU A 93 16.63 37.64 9.03
C LEU A 93 18.03 38.09 8.57
N PRO A 94 18.77 38.85 9.39
CA PRO A 94 20.15 39.18 9.07
C PRO A 94 20.97 37.90 8.94
N HIS A 95 21.74 37.77 7.85
CA HIS A 95 22.48 36.56 7.48
C HIS A 95 21.62 35.28 7.30
N GLY A 96 20.30 35.40 7.12
CA GLY A 96 19.43 34.23 6.93
C GLY A 96 19.69 33.48 5.62
N VAL A 97 20.14 34.18 4.58
CA VAL A 97 20.67 33.58 3.35
C VAL A 97 21.98 34.27 3.02
N VAL A 98 23.09 33.51 3.03
CA VAL A 98 24.41 33.98 2.63
C VAL A 98 24.80 33.26 1.36
N SER A 99 25.06 34.02 0.29
CA SER A 99 25.54 33.50 -0.99
C SER A 99 26.94 34.03 -1.28
N SER A 100 27.79 33.20 -1.89
CA SER A 100 29.08 33.67 -2.43
C SER A 100 28.85 34.61 -3.61
N ASN A 101 29.72 35.60 -3.76
CA ASN A 101 29.67 36.50 -4.92
C ASN A 101 29.84 35.72 -6.24
N PRO A 102 29.14 36.13 -7.32
CA PRO A 102 29.27 35.49 -8.62
C PRO A 102 30.69 35.65 -9.19
N ARG A 103 31.14 34.68 -9.98
CA ARG A 103 32.47 34.72 -10.61
C ARG A 103 32.48 35.77 -11.73
N ILE A 104 33.43 36.69 -11.66
CA ILE A 104 33.68 37.68 -12.71
C ILE A 104 34.66 37.04 -13.70
N PHE A 105 34.31 37.09 -14.99
CA PHE A 105 35.15 36.59 -16.08
C PHE A 105 35.85 37.76 -16.77
N PRO A 106 37.09 37.55 -17.28
CA PRO A 106 37.88 38.59 -17.93
C PRO A 106 37.25 39.08 -19.25
#